data_AF-A0A966MNE2-F1
#
_entry.id   AF-A0A966MNE2-F1
#
_cell.length_a   1.000
_cell.length_b   1.000
_cell.length_c   1.000
_cell.angle_alpha   90.00
_cell.angle_beta   90.00
_cell.angle_gamma   90.00
#
_symmetry.space_group_name_H-M   'P 1'
#
loop_
_entity.id
_entity.type
_entity.pdbx_description
1 polymer ?
#
loop_
_entity_poly.entity_id
_entity_poly.type
_entity_poly.pdbx_seq_one_letter_code
_entity_poly.pdbx_strand_id
1 'polypeptide(L)'
;RSRLRDGSTAVIYDMQWPQQADHVLSLRFDRQGAVETFQPPPRQTLPRTRWGLKRQMRSPSAVRVQHQLEDTPFYQRSLLTHELLGETVQSFHETLSVPRLVSPIVQTMLPWRMPRTS
;
A
#
# COMPACT_ATOMS: atom_id res chain seq x y z
N ARG A 1 1.20 -6.01 -1.62
CA ARG A 1 1.52 -7.40 -2.06
C ARG A 1 1.35 -8.34 -0.88
N SER A 2 0.73 -9.49 -1.10
CA SER A 2 0.41 -10.48 -0.06
C SER A 2 0.70 -11.88 -0.60
N ARG A 3 1.35 -12.74 0.18
CA ARG A 3 1.51 -14.16 -0.16
C ARG A 3 0.32 -14.92 0.41
N LEU A 4 -0.29 -15.76 -0.42
CA LEU A 4 -1.44 -16.59 -0.04
C LEU A 4 -0.99 -17.99 0.41
N ARG A 5 -1.86 -18.72 1.12
CA ARG A 5 -1.55 -20.08 1.63
C ARG A 5 -1.25 -21.08 0.52
N ASP A 6 -1.94 -20.96 -0.60
CA ASP A 6 -1.70 -21.78 -1.80
C ASP A 6 -0.41 -21.39 -2.53
N GLY A 7 0.38 -20.45 -2.00
CA GLY A 7 1.64 -19.97 -2.56
C GLY A 7 1.49 -19.01 -3.74
N SER A 8 0.28 -18.66 -4.14
CA SER A 8 0.03 -17.55 -5.06
C SER A 8 0.33 -16.20 -4.39
N THR A 9 0.44 -15.14 -5.19
CA THR A 9 0.67 -13.77 -4.70
C THR A 9 -0.46 -12.87 -5.15
N ALA A 10 -1.13 -12.21 -4.20
CA ALA A 10 -2.11 -11.18 -4.48
C ALA A 10 -1.47 -9.79 -4.42
N VAL A 11 -1.83 -8.94 -5.38
CA VAL A 11 -1.36 -7.56 -5.50
C VAL A 11 -2.55 -6.65 -5.77
N ILE A 12 -2.64 -5.57 -5.00
CA ILE A 12 -3.59 -4.49 -5.23
C ILE A 12 -2.80 -3.20 -5.44
N TYR A 13 -3.02 -2.54 -6.57
CA TYR A 13 -2.58 -1.17 -6.81
C TYR A 13 -3.82 -0.29 -6.89
N ASP A 14 -3.94 0.66 -5.97
CA ASP A 14 -5.03 1.64 -5.93
C ASP A 14 -4.45 3.02 -6.21
N MET A 15 -4.88 3.63 -7.32
CA MET A 15 -4.33 4.86 -7.86
C MET A 15 -5.44 5.90 -7.96
N GLN A 16 -5.15 7.09 -7.43
CA GLN A 16 -6.07 8.21 -7.37
C GLN A 16 -5.41 9.43 -8.02
N TRP A 17 -6.10 10.02 -8.99
CA TRP A 17 -5.68 11.27 -9.61
C TRP A 17 -6.73 12.36 -9.36
N PRO A 18 -6.31 13.62 -9.16
CA PRO A 18 -7.26 14.72 -9.07
C PRO A 18 -8.17 14.75 -10.30
N GLN A 19 -9.48 14.85 -10.07
CA GLN A 19 -10.51 15.02 -11.11
C GLN A 19 -10.61 13.87 -12.12
N GLN A 20 -10.01 12.71 -11.85
CA GLN A 20 -10.17 11.52 -12.67
C GLN A 20 -10.83 10.40 -11.86
N ALA A 21 -11.35 9.41 -12.57
CA ALA A 21 -11.80 8.18 -11.94
C ALA A 21 -10.62 7.49 -11.26
N ASP A 22 -10.90 6.85 -10.13
CA ASP A 22 -9.92 6.00 -9.48
C ASP A 22 -9.60 4.79 -10.36
N HIS A 23 -8.32 4.42 -10.45
CA HIS A 23 -7.92 3.19 -11.15
C HIS A 23 -7.38 2.17 -10.16
N VAL A 24 -7.86 0.94 -10.29
CA VAL A 24 -7.48 -0.17 -9.43
C VAL A 24 -7.09 -1.39 -10.25
N LEU A 25 -5.96 -1.98 -9.88
CA LEU A 25 -5.53 -3.29 -10.34
C LEU A 25 -5.57 -4.25 -9.15
N SER A 26 -6.33 -5.32 -9.27
CA SER A 26 -6.43 -6.41 -8.28
C SER A 26 -6.08 -7.71 -8.96
N LEU A 27 -4.84 -8.16 -8.78
CA LEU A 27 -4.25 -9.26 -9.53
C LEU A 27 -3.76 -10.35 -8.58
N ARG A 28 -4.02 -11.61 -8.95
CA ARG A 28 -3.46 -12.79 -8.31
C ARG A 28 -2.57 -13.50 -9.31
N PHE A 29 -1.35 -13.77 -8.90
CA PHE A 29 -0.36 -14.50 -9.66
C PHE A 29 -0.23 -15.90 -9.04
N ASP A 30 -0.54 -16.95 -9.79
CA ASP A 30 -0.35 -18.31 -9.32
C ASP A 30 1.15 -18.71 -9.31
N ARG A 31 1.46 -19.96 -8.95
CA ARG A 31 2.85 -20.45 -8.88
C ARG A 31 3.47 -20.66 -10.27
N GLN A 32 2.66 -20.72 -11.31
CA GLN A 32 3.02 -20.96 -12.71
C GLN A 32 3.14 -19.64 -13.50
N GLY A 33 2.77 -18.51 -12.88
CA GLY A 33 2.80 -17.19 -13.48
C GLY A 33 1.50 -16.79 -14.18
N ALA A 34 0.44 -17.59 -14.11
CA ALA A 34 -0.87 -17.18 -14.61
C ALA A 34 -1.42 -16.03 -13.77
N VAL A 35 -2.12 -15.11 -14.44
CA VAL A 35 -2.64 -13.89 -13.84
C VAL A 35 -4.15 -13.91 -13.87
N GLU A 36 -4.76 -13.80 -12.70
CA GLU A 36 -6.20 -13.69 -12.52
C GLU A 36 -6.55 -12.33 -11.91
N THR A 37 -7.60 -11.70 -12.41
CA THR A 37 -8.17 -10.50 -11.76
C THR A 37 -9.19 -10.92 -10.71
N PHE A 38 -9.29 -10.16 -9.62
CA PHE A 38 -10.34 -10.36 -8.62
C PHE A 38 -11.02 -9.04 -8.23
N GLN A 39 -12.21 -9.14 -7.63
CA GLN A 39 -12.96 -7.95 -7.22
C GLN A 39 -12.20 -7.21 -6.10
N PRO A 40 -11.88 -5.91 -6.27
CA PRO A 40 -11.19 -5.16 -5.24
C PRO A 40 -12.06 -5.02 -3.99
N PRO A 41 -11.52 -5.33 -2.79
CA PRO A 41 -12.21 -5.07 -1.53
C PRO A 41 -12.48 -3.57 -1.32
N PRO A 42 -13.38 -3.21 -0.37
CA PRO A 42 -13.59 -1.81 0.01
C PRO A 42 -12.32 -1.19 0.62
N ARG A 43 -12.26 0.14 0.60
CA ARG A 43 -11.18 0.90 1.22
C ARG A 43 -11.38 1.01 2.72
N GLN A 44 -10.29 0.79 3.45
CA GLN A 44 -10.14 1.01 4.87
C GLN A 44 -9.17 2.19 5.07
N THR A 45 -9.55 3.14 5.91
CA THR A 45 -8.65 4.23 6.31
C THR A 45 -7.65 3.71 7.33
N LEU A 46 -6.38 4.08 7.17
CA LEU A 46 -5.34 3.79 8.15
C LEU A 46 -4.97 5.07 8.93
N PRO A 47 -4.41 4.95 10.15
CA PRO A 47 -3.85 6.10 10.86
C PRO A 47 -2.86 6.86 9.99
N ARG A 48 -2.76 8.18 10.16
CA ARG A 48 -1.77 8.98 9.42
C ARG A 48 -0.35 8.63 9.84
N THR A 49 0.62 8.85 8.95
CA THR A 49 2.03 8.68 9.29
C THR A 49 2.57 9.88 10.10
N ARG A 50 3.82 9.83 10.57
CA ARG A 50 4.45 10.94 11.31
C ARG A 50 4.55 12.22 10.47
N TRP A 51 4.71 12.07 9.16
CA TRP A 51 4.65 13.19 8.21
C TRP A 51 3.22 13.55 7.77
N GLY A 52 2.22 13.00 8.46
CA GLY A 52 0.82 13.22 8.17
C GLY A 52 0.40 12.71 6.80
N LEU A 53 1.05 11.69 6.22
CA LEU A 53 0.58 11.11 4.96
C LEU A 53 -0.76 10.40 5.20
N LYS A 54 -1.76 10.69 4.35
CA LYS A 54 -3.04 9.96 4.37
C LYS A 54 -2.83 8.59 3.75
N ARG A 55 -3.32 7.54 4.41
CA ARG A 55 -3.13 6.15 4.00
C ARG A 55 -4.47 5.43 3.91
N GLN A 56 -4.61 4.60 2.89
CA GLN A 56 -5.78 3.76 2.67
C GLN A 56 -5.30 2.38 2.20
N MET A 57 -6.01 1.34 2.60
CA MET A 57 -5.74 -0.03 2.18
C MET A 57 -7.05 -0.69 1.76
N ARG A 58 -7.02 -1.55 0.74
CA ARG A 58 -8.20 -2.35 0.38
C ARG A 58 -8.23 -3.65 1.18
N SER A 59 -9.27 -3.83 1.96
CA SER A 59 -9.47 -5.00 2.80
C SER A 59 -10.96 -5.19 3.10
N PRO A 60 -11.48 -6.44 3.09
CA PRO A 60 -12.86 -6.74 3.51
C PRO A 60 -13.14 -6.34 4.96
N SER A 61 -12.11 -6.38 5.82
CA SER A 61 -12.21 -6.12 7.26
C SER A 61 -11.11 -5.17 7.74
N ALA A 62 -11.16 -4.83 9.04
CA ALA A 62 -10.21 -3.92 9.66
C ALA A 62 -8.76 -4.38 9.48
N VAL A 63 -7.86 -3.41 9.27
CA VAL A 63 -6.46 -3.65 8.96
C VAL A 63 -5.60 -3.31 10.16
N ARG A 64 -4.69 -4.21 10.54
CA ARG A 64 -3.73 -3.99 11.64
C ARG A 64 -2.35 -3.65 11.09
N VAL A 65 -1.77 -2.54 11.54
CA VAL A 65 -0.37 -2.18 11.26
C VAL A 65 0.52 -2.98 12.20
N GLN A 66 1.41 -3.81 11.66
CA GLN A 66 2.37 -4.60 12.44
C GLN A 66 3.67 -3.82 12.64
N HIS A 67 4.26 -3.34 11.54
CA HIS A 67 5.52 -2.60 11.57
C HIS A 67 5.49 -1.44 10.59
N GLN A 68 5.98 -0.28 11.01
CA GLN A 68 6.29 0.84 10.12
C GLN A 68 7.75 0.72 9.70
N LEU A 69 7.99 0.45 8.42
CA LEU A 69 9.34 0.19 7.87
C LEU A 69 9.96 1.49 7.35
N GLU A 70 9.16 2.29 6.66
CA GLU A 70 9.57 3.59 6.12
C GLU A 70 8.48 4.62 6.33
N ASP A 71 8.86 5.82 6.79
CA ASP A 71 7.94 6.93 7.02
C ASP A 71 8.60 8.25 6.61
N THR A 72 8.24 8.72 5.41
CA THR A 72 8.81 9.91 4.80
C THR A 72 7.71 10.91 4.40
N PRO A 73 8.05 12.15 4.03
CA PRO A 73 7.07 13.17 3.68
C PRO A 73 6.08 12.78 2.58
N PHE A 74 6.52 11.95 1.63
CA PHE A 74 5.77 11.59 0.41
C PHE A 74 5.60 10.09 0.21
N TYR A 75 6.42 9.27 0.86
CA TYR A 75 6.41 7.81 0.73
C TYR A 75 6.39 7.15 2.11
N GLN A 76 5.71 6.01 2.19
CA GLN A 76 5.76 5.17 3.37
C GLN A 76 5.64 3.71 2.98
N ARG A 77 6.19 2.85 3.82
CA ARG A 77 6.05 1.40 3.70
C ARG A 77 5.81 0.78 5.06
N SER A 78 4.81 -0.08 5.17
CA SER A 78 4.47 -0.81 6.39
C SER A 78 4.14 -2.27 6.09
N LEU A 79 4.34 -3.11 7.12
CA LEU A 79 3.84 -4.48 7.16
C LEU A 79 2.48 -4.46 7.86
N LEU A 80 1.46 -5.00 7.19
CA LEU A 80 0.09 -5.06 7.70
C LEU A 80 -0.37 -6.51 7.85
N THR A 81 -1.33 -6.74 8.73
CA THR A 81 -2.14 -7.97 8.79
C THR A 81 -3.59 -7.62 8.52
N HIS A 82 -4.21 -8.33 7.57
CA HIS A 82 -5.61 -8.14 7.22
C HIS A 82 -6.15 -9.36 6.46
N GLU A 83 -7.43 -9.36 6.13
CA GLU A 83 -8.03 -10.39 5.29
C GLU A 83 -7.93 -10.05 3.80
N LEU A 84 -7.67 -11.06 2.98
CA LEU A 84 -7.69 -10.94 1.53
C LEU A 84 -8.02 -12.31 0.94
N LEU A 85 -8.94 -12.37 -0.03
CA LEU A 85 -9.33 -13.61 -0.71
C LEU A 85 -9.71 -14.75 0.25
N GLY A 86 -10.40 -14.41 1.35
CA GLY A 86 -10.91 -15.38 2.32
C GLY A 86 -9.91 -15.84 3.38
N GLU A 87 -8.71 -15.26 3.44
CA GLU A 87 -7.71 -15.64 4.43
C GLU A 87 -6.97 -14.44 5.05
N THR A 88 -6.50 -14.63 6.28
CA THR A 88 -5.63 -13.67 6.96
C THR A 88 -4.23 -13.71 6.38
N VAL A 89 -3.77 -12.58 5.86
CA VAL A 89 -2.47 -12.43 5.19
C VAL A 89 -1.63 -11.34 5.83
N GLN A 90 -0.31 -11.46 5.64
CA GLN A 90 0.62 -10.35 5.84
C GLN A 90 0.92 -9.68 4.50
N SER A 91 0.87 -8.35 4.50
CA SER A 91 0.96 -7.55 3.29
C SER A 91 1.96 -6.43 3.46
N PHE A 92 2.86 -6.28 2.49
CA PHE A 92 3.54 -5.01 2.30
C PHE A 92 2.55 -4.02 1.72
N HIS A 93 2.41 -2.89 2.41
CA HIS A 93 1.59 -1.77 2.03
C HIS A 93 2.45 -0.53 1.84
N GLU A 94 2.30 0.08 0.68
CA GLU A 94 3.04 1.26 0.28
C GLU A 94 2.05 2.38 -0.05
N THR A 95 2.40 3.60 0.30
CA THR A 95 1.67 4.79 -0.14
C THR A 95 2.65 5.78 -0.71
N LEU A 96 2.36 6.28 -1.90
CA LEU A 96 3.12 7.32 -2.58
C LEU A 96 2.19 8.49 -2.88
N SER A 97 2.58 9.69 -2.45
CA SER A 97 1.90 10.92 -2.84
C SER A 97 2.76 11.70 -3.83
N VAL A 98 2.42 11.62 -5.11
CA VAL A 98 3.09 12.38 -6.17
C VAL A 98 3.00 13.88 -5.93
N PRO A 99 1.86 14.49 -5.54
CA PRO A 99 1.80 15.91 -5.24
C PRO A 99 2.77 16.35 -4.14
N ARG A 100 2.98 15.51 -3.12
CA ARG A 100 3.98 15.79 -2.09
C ARG A 100 5.39 15.61 -2.61
N LEU A 101 5.66 14.55 -3.35
CA LEU A 101 6.97 14.28 -3.94
C LEU A 101 7.47 15.46 -4.78
N VAL A 102 6.61 16.06 -5.61
CA VAL A 102 6.99 17.19 -6.48
C VAL A 102 6.96 18.56 -5.77
N SER A 103 6.59 18.62 -4.50
CA SER A 103 6.54 19.89 -3.78
C SER A 103 7.95 20.42 -3.49
N PRO A 104 8.20 21.75 -3.60
CA PRO A 104 9.54 22.31 -3.38
C PRO A 104 10.13 21.97 -2.00
N ILE A 105 9.29 21.99 -0.95
CA ILE A 105 9.72 21.68 0.42
C ILE A 105 10.19 20.22 0.54
N VAL A 106 9.50 19.28 -0.11
CA VAL A 106 9.93 17.88 -0.10
C VAL A 106 11.16 17.68 -0.98
N GLN A 107 11.22 18.33 -2.13
CA GLN A 107 12.38 18.28 -3.04
C GLN A 107 13.66 18.77 -2.35
N THR A 108 13.59 19.84 -1.57
CA THR A 108 14.76 20.31 -0.82
C THR A 108 15.20 19.31 0.24
N MET A 109 14.33 18.45 0.77
CA MET A 109 14.68 17.42 1.76
C MET A 109 15.37 16.18 1.16
N LEU A 110 15.20 15.91 -0.14
CA LEU A 110 15.69 14.68 -0.79
C LEU A 110 17.22 14.45 -0.74
N PRO A 111 18.09 15.48 -0.70
CA PRO A 111 19.54 15.27 -0.55
C PRO A 111 19.92 14.59 0.77
N TRP A 112 19.07 14.66 1.80
CA TRP A 112 19.34 14.02 3.09
C TRP A 112 18.73 12.63 3.17
N ARG A 113 19.50 11.68 3.73
CA ARG A 113 19.05 10.30 3.93
C ARG A 113 17.86 10.26 4.89
N MET A 114 16.73 9.78 4.40
CA MET A 114 15.53 9.62 5.21
C MET A 114 15.71 8.47 6.24
N PRO A 115 15.19 8.61 7.47
CA PRO A 115 15.22 7.54 8.47
C PRO A 115 14.48 6.30 7.94
N ARG A 116 15.13 5.14 8.01
CA ARG A 116 14.52 3.83 7.71
C ARG A 116 14.68 2.98 8.96
N THR A 117 13.59 2.39 9.43
CA THR A 117 13.65 1.44 10.55
C THR A 117 13.78 0.05 9.93
N SER A 118 14.88 -0.64 10.19
CA SER A 118 15.06 -2.05 9.80
C SER A 118 14.47 -2.98 10.84
#